data_AF-A0A964E732-F1
#
_entry.id   AF-A0A964E732-F1
#
_cell.length_a   1.000
_cell.length_b   1.000
_cell.length_c   1.000
_cell.angle_alpha   90.00
_cell.angle_beta   90.00
_cell.angle_gamma   90.00
#
_symmetry.space_group_name_H-M   'P 1'
#
loop_
_entity.id
_entity.type
_entity.pdbx_description
1 polymer ?
#
loop_
_entity_poly.entity_id
_entity_poly.type
_entity_poly.pdbx_seq_one_letter_code
_entity_poly.pdbx_strand_id
1 'polypeptide(L)'
;MNAFDYILYFIWACFPLFFLLVSLYSKLEHMSGEAQRNDSSEHFKQSIFLAICAGLAFLIDTYGITFIKEKYQLGNITTYFRIVLYPLLLFILGSLLGGSKKIEIEENPLLRYNVEKNKDKK
;
A
#
# COMPACT_ATOMS: atom_id res chain seq x y z
N MET A 1 -13.53 22.47 9.53
CA MET A 1 -12.32 21.64 9.57
C MET A 1 -11.33 22.31 10.50
N ASN A 2 -10.82 21.56 11.47
CA ASN A 2 -9.84 22.05 12.44
C ASN A 2 -8.43 21.78 11.94
N ALA A 3 -7.42 22.45 12.52
CA ALA A 3 -6.00 22.23 12.18
C ALA A 3 -5.58 20.75 12.25
N PHE A 4 -6.15 20.00 13.20
CA PHE A 4 -5.96 18.55 13.31
C PHE A 4 -6.40 17.77 12.06
N ASP A 5 -7.53 18.14 11.44
CA ASP A 5 -8.06 17.46 10.25
C ASP A 5 -7.10 17.66 9.05
N TYR A 6 -6.59 18.88 8.89
CA TYR A 6 -5.61 19.19 7.84
C TYR A 6 -4.32 18.39 8.01
N ILE A 7 -3.80 18.28 9.23
CA ILE A 7 -2.59 17.49 9.53
C ILE A 7 -2.84 16.01 9.26
N LEU A 8 -3.99 15.47 9.68
CA LEU A 8 -4.33 14.07 9.46
C LEU A 8 -4.38 13.72 7.97
N TYR A 9 -5.09 14.53 7.19
CA TYR A 9 -5.18 14.32 5.74
C TYR A 9 -3.84 14.54 5.03
N PHE A 10 -3.02 15.47 5.50
CA PHE A 10 -1.67 15.65 4.98
C PHE A 10 -0.82 14.40 5.19
N ILE A 11 -0.86 13.79 6.38
CA ILE A 11 -0.15 12.52 6.66
C ILE A 11 -0.68 11.39 5.78
N TRP A 12 -2.01 11.28 5.62
CA TRP A 12 -2.63 10.26 4.77
C TRP A 12 -2.27 10.41 3.29
N ALA A 13 -2.03 11.63 2.83
CA ALA A 13 -1.63 11.90 1.46
C ALA A 13 -0.12 11.74 1.25
N CYS A 14 0.72 12.15 2.20
CA CYS A 14 2.18 12.16 2.06
C CYS A 14 2.77 10.76 1.84
N PHE A 15 2.34 9.75 2.60
CA PHE A 15 2.87 8.39 2.47
C PHE A 15 2.59 7.77 1.09
N PRO A 16 1.34 7.75 0.59
CA PRO A 16 1.03 7.29 -0.76
C PRO A 16 1.72 8.11 -1.84
N LEU A 17 1.76 9.44 -1.69
CA LEU A 17 2.34 10.33 -2.68
C LEU A 17 3.86 10.09 -2.83
N PHE A 18 4.56 9.95 -1.71
CA PHE A 18 5.99 9.62 -1.72
C PHE A 18 6.24 8.28 -2.42
N PHE A 19 5.49 7.24 -2.06
CA PHE A 19 5.60 5.92 -2.71
C PHE A 19 5.28 5.97 -4.20
N LEU A 20 4.29 6.78 -4.61
CA LEU A 20 3.92 6.95 -6.00
C LEU A 20 5.04 7.64 -6.79
N LEU A 21 5.64 8.70 -6.24
CA LEU A 21 6.76 9.39 -6.89
C LEU A 21 7.97 8.47 -7.09
N VAL A 22 8.34 7.68 -6.07
CA VAL A 22 9.43 6.70 -6.16
C VAL A 22 9.12 5.62 -7.20
N SER A 23 7.88 5.10 -7.19
CA SER A 23 7.45 4.08 -8.15
C SER A 23 7.39 4.60 -9.58
N LEU A 24 6.97 5.86 -9.77
CA LEU A 24 6.91 6.52 -11.06
C LEU A 24 8.32 6.77 -11.61
N TYR A 25 9.24 7.24 -10.77
CA TYR A 25 10.65 7.39 -11.12
C TYR A 25 11.25 6.06 -11.60
N SER A 26 11.07 4.98 -10.82
CA SER A 26 11.56 3.64 -11.19
C SER A 26 10.93 3.11 -12.49
N LYS A 27 9.66 3.45 -12.76
CA LYS A 27 9.01 3.09 -14.03
C LYS A 27 9.56 3.88 -15.22
N LEU A 28 9.87 5.17 -15.03
CA LEU A 28 10.49 6.00 -16.05
C LEU A 28 11.93 5.54 -16.37
N GLU A 29 12.69 5.18 -15.33
CA GLU A 29 14.04 4.61 -15.45
C GLU A 29 14.02 3.27 -16.21
N HIS A 30 13.02 2.42 -15.97
CA HIS A 30 12.81 1.21 -16.76
C HIS A 30 12.54 1.55 -18.25
N MET A 31 11.73 2.58 -18.53
CA MET A 31 11.44 2.98 -19.90
C MET A 31 12.66 3.57 -20.62
N SER A 32 13.66 4.10 -19.91
CA SER A 32 14.90 4.60 -20.50
C SER A 32 15.94 3.52 -20.83
N GLY A 33 15.65 2.25 -20.56
CA GLY A 33 16.45 1.12 -21.05
C GLY A 33 17.60 0.68 -20.14
N GLU A 34 17.66 1.14 -18.89
CA GLU A 34 18.60 0.59 -17.91
C GLU A 34 18.12 -0.77 -17.37
N ALA A 35 19.02 -1.76 -17.40
CA ALA A 35 18.74 -3.14 -17.01
C ALA A 35 18.62 -3.26 -15.47
N GLN A 36 17.37 -3.38 -15.04
CA GLN A 36 16.80 -3.79 -13.75
C GLN A 36 17.72 -4.11 -12.56
N ARG A 37 17.24 -3.68 -11.38
CA ARG A 37 17.30 -4.54 -10.19
C ARG A 37 16.02 -4.64 -9.35
N ASN A 38 14.84 -4.12 -9.74
CA ASN A 38 13.61 -4.41 -8.97
C ASN A 38 12.32 -4.26 -9.80
N ASP A 39 11.29 -4.98 -9.38
CA ASP A 39 10.00 -5.18 -10.03
C ASP A 39 9.10 -3.92 -9.96
N SER A 40 9.49 -2.86 -10.68
CA SER A 40 8.89 -1.51 -10.61
C SER A 40 7.39 -1.47 -10.89
N SER A 41 6.86 -2.43 -11.65
CA SER A 41 5.44 -2.60 -11.94
C SER A 41 4.62 -2.94 -10.67
N GLU A 42 5.20 -3.74 -9.76
CA GLU A 42 4.54 -4.09 -8.50
C GLU A 42 4.45 -2.90 -7.55
N HIS A 43 5.53 -2.14 -7.42
CA HIS A 43 5.55 -0.92 -6.62
C HIS A 43 4.58 0.14 -7.13
N PHE A 44 4.45 0.28 -8.46
CA PHE A 44 3.46 1.17 -9.05
C PHE A 44 2.02 0.75 -8.69
N LYS A 45 1.69 -0.55 -8.77
CA LYS A 45 0.37 -1.06 -8.35
C LYS A 45 0.11 -0.84 -6.86
N GLN A 46 1.12 -1.06 -6.02
CA GLN A 46 1.04 -0.77 -4.58
C GLN A 46 0.79 0.72 -4.31
N SER A 47 1.45 1.63 -5.04
CA SER A 47 1.25 3.07 -4.88
C SER A 47 -0.15 3.53 -5.26
N ILE A 48 -0.72 2.99 -6.36
CA ILE A 48 -2.11 3.25 -6.74
C ILE A 48 -3.07 2.72 -5.67
N PHE A 49 -2.82 1.52 -5.16
CA PHE A 49 -3.62 0.93 -4.09
C PHE A 49 -3.63 1.81 -2.82
N LEU A 50 -2.45 2.30 -2.39
CA LEU A 50 -2.33 3.22 -1.26
C LEU A 50 -3.11 4.52 -1.48
N ALA A 51 -3.08 5.07 -2.70
CA ALA A 51 -3.81 6.28 -3.07
C ALA A 51 -5.34 6.05 -3.05
N ILE A 52 -5.81 4.91 -3.57
CA ILE A 52 -7.23 4.52 -3.51
C ILE A 52 -7.69 4.39 -2.05
N CYS A 53 -6.90 3.74 -1.19
CA CYS A 53 -7.22 3.61 0.24
C CYS A 53 -7.30 4.99 0.92
N ALA A 54 -6.41 5.93 0.56
CA ALA A 54 -6.42 7.27 1.13
C ALA A 54 -7.66 8.06 0.67
N GLY A 55 -8.02 7.95 -0.61
CA GLY A 55 -9.24 8.55 -1.16
C GLY A 55 -10.51 8.00 -0.51
N LEU A 56 -10.59 6.67 -0.31
CA LEU A 56 -11.70 6.04 0.39
C LEU A 56 -11.77 6.45 1.87
N ALA A 57 -10.63 6.54 2.56
CA ALA A 57 -10.59 7.01 3.94
C ALA A 57 -11.11 8.45 4.06
N PHE A 58 -10.70 9.33 3.13
CA PHE A 58 -11.20 10.70 3.06
C PHE A 58 -12.72 10.76 2.82
N LEU A 59 -13.24 9.95 1.90
CA LEU A 59 -14.69 9.90 1.62
C LEU A 59 -15.48 9.38 2.82
N ILE A 60 -15.01 8.30 3.45
CA ILE A 60 -15.68 7.73 4.63
C ILE A 60 -15.63 8.71 5.80
N ASP A 61 -14.52 9.43 5.98
CA ASP A 61 -14.47 10.45 7.03
C ASP A 61 -15.41 11.63 6.75
N THR A 62 -15.40 12.13 5.52
CA THR A 62 -16.20 13.31 5.13
C THR A 62 -17.70 13.03 5.20
N TYR A 63 -18.14 11.88 4.69
CA TYR A 63 -19.58 11.57 4.59
C TYR A 63 -20.05 10.61 5.69
N GLY A 64 -19.30 9.55 5.97
CA GLY A 64 -19.71 8.50 6.91
C GLY A 64 -19.56 8.93 8.37
N ILE A 65 -18.38 9.39 8.77
CA ILE A 65 -18.12 9.80 10.17
C ILE A 65 -18.94 11.05 10.52
N THR A 66 -19.05 12.02 9.61
CA THR A 66 -19.91 13.20 9.81
C THR A 66 -21.37 12.81 10.05
N PHE A 67 -21.93 11.90 9.24
CA PHE A 67 -23.30 11.41 9.42
C PHE A 67 -23.51 10.70 10.77
N ILE A 68 -22.57 9.84 11.17
CA ILE A 68 -22.62 9.12 12.45
C ILE A 68 -22.52 10.09 13.63
N LYS A 69 -21.64 11.10 13.52
CA LYS A 69 -21.45 12.13 14.54
C LYS A 69 -22.74 12.90 14.79
N GLU A 70 -23.41 13.33 13.72
CA GLU A 70 -24.66 14.08 13.79
C GLU A 70 -25.80 13.22 14.34
N LYS A 71 -25.91 11.96 13.89
CA LYS A 71 -27.00 11.06 14.28
C LYS A 71 -26.93 10.60 15.73
N TYR A 72 -25.73 10.31 16.24
CA TYR A 72 -25.55 9.69 17.56
C TYR A 72 -24.94 10.65 18.61
N GLN A 73 -24.69 11.91 18.26
CA GLN A 73 -24.02 12.90 19.13
C GLN A 73 -22.72 12.37 19.75
N LEU A 74 -22.03 11.51 19.00
CA LEU A 74 -20.75 10.95 19.40
C LEU A 74 -19.72 12.08 19.36
N GLY A 75 -19.37 12.65 20.51
CA GLY A 75 -18.42 13.75 20.64
C GLY A 75 -17.00 13.39 20.16
N ASN A 76 -16.01 13.46 21.04
CA ASN A 76 -14.60 13.25 20.68
C ASN A 76 -14.25 11.79 20.31
N ILE A 77 -15.16 10.83 20.51
CA ILE A 77 -14.97 9.43 20.11
C ILE A 77 -14.70 9.30 18.62
N THR A 78 -15.34 10.14 17.80
CA THR A 78 -15.18 10.13 16.34
C THR A 78 -13.74 10.44 15.90
N THR A 79 -12.97 11.17 16.71
CA THR A 79 -11.55 11.47 16.43
C THR A 79 -10.66 10.23 16.47
N TYR A 80 -10.92 9.27 17.37
CA TYR A 80 -10.16 8.02 17.42
C TYR A 80 -10.45 7.15 16.20
N PHE A 81 -11.72 7.09 15.78
CA PHE A 81 -12.11 6.38 14.56
C PHE A 81 -11.44 6.97 13.33
N ARG A 82 -11.32 8.30 13.25
CA ARG A 82 -10.57 8.97 12.18
C ARG A 82 -9.15 8.47 12.09
N ILE A 83 -8.37 8.53 13.18
CA ILE A 83 -6.95 8.14 13.18
C ILE A 83 -6.75 6.69 12.69
N VAL A 84 -7.62 5.77 13.12
CA VAL A 84 -7.51 4.34 12.81
C VAL A 84 -8.14 3.97 11.45
N LEU A 85 -8.94 4.85 10.85
CA LEU A 85 -9.69 4.57 9.62
C LEU A 85 -8.77 4.17 8.46
N TYR A 86 -7.71 4.95 8.22
CA TYR A 86 -6.78 4.70 7.14
C TYR A 86 -6.01 3.37 7.28
N PRO A 87 -5.33 3.06 8.42
CA PRO A 87 -4.68 1.76 8.58
C PRO A 87 -5.66 0.58 8.57
N LEU A 88 -6.89 0.77 9.05
CA LEU A 88 -7.92 -0.26 9.01
C LEU A 88 -8.40 -0.53 7.58
N LEU A 89 -8.59 0.50 6.76
CA LEU A 89 -8.90 0.34 5.33
C LEU A 89 -7.76 -0.34 4.57
N LEU A 90 -6.51 0.03 4.85
CA LEU A 90 -5.35 -0.64 4.27
C LEU A 90 -5.33 -2.13 4.61
N PHE A 91 -5.60 -2.49 5.86
CA PHE A 91 -5.64 -3.88 6.30
C PHE A 91 -6.77 -4.67 5.62
N ILE A 92 -7.99 -4.12 5.59
CA ILE A 92 -9.16 -4.79 5.01
C ILE A 92 -8.99 -4.95 3.49
N LEU A 93 -8.72 -3.85 2.78
CA LEU A 93 -8.56 -3.88 1.33
C LEU A 93 -7.32 -4.65 0.92
N GLY A 94 -6.25 -4.59 1.70
CA GLY A 94 -5.02 -5.36 1.48
C GLY A 94 -5.24 -6.85 1.66
N SER A 95 -6.05 -7.26 2.63
CA SER A 95 -6.42 -8.66 2.82
C SER A 95 -7.33 -9.17 1.69
N LEU A 96 -8.23 -8.33 1.19
CA LEU A 96 -9.18 -8.68 0.12
C LEU A 96 -8.52 -8.71 -1.27
N LEU A 97 -7.70 -7.71 -1.61
CA LEU A 97 -7.09 -7.54 -2.92
C LEU A 97 -5.68 -8.14 -3.02
N GLY A 98 -4.97 -8.21 -1.89
CA GLY A 98 -3.56 -8.60 -1.79
C GLY A 98 -3.34 -10.03 -1.29
N GLY A 99 -4.40 -10.83 -1.15
CA GLY A 99 -4.30 -12.24 -0.76
C GLY A 99 -3.41 -13.04 -1.70
N SER A 100 -2.13 -13.17 -1.32
CA SER A 100 -1.16 -14.15 -1.82
C SER A 100 -0.75 -14.01 -3.30
N LYS A 101 0.10 -13.02 -3.62
CA LYS A 101 1.20 -13.37 -4.54
C LYS A 101 2.07 -14.36 -3.77
N LYS A 102 2.10 -15.62 -4.22
CA LYS A 102 3.11 -16.58 -3.75
C LYS A 102 4.43 -15.83 -3.82
N ILE A 103 5.11 -15.73 -2.69
CA ILE A 103 6.53 -15.41 -2.70
C ILE A 103 7.14 -16.60 -3.43
N GLU A 104 7.26 -16.48 -4.75
CA GLU A 104 8.11 -17.36 -5.53
C GLU A 104 9.51 -17.02 -5.02
N ILE A 105 9.94 -17.77 -4.00
CA ILE A 105 11.34 -17.86 -3.68
C ILE A 105 11.95 -18.36 -4.98
N GLU A 106 12.54 -17.46 -5.76
CA GLU A 106 13.40 -17.83 -6.88
C GLU A 106 14.34 -18.89 -6.31
N GLU A 107 14.13 -20.15 -6.72
CA GLU A 107 15.08 -21.21 -6.45
C GLU A 107 16.39 -20.72 -7.04
N ASN A 108 17.28 -20.25 -6.18
CA ASN A 108 18.58 -19.73 -6.58
C ASN A 108 19.19 -20.74 -7.57
N PRO A 109 19.47 -20.36 -8.83
CA PRO A 109 19.87 -21.31 -9.86
C PRO A 109 21.16 -22.06 -9.48
N LEU A 110 21.97 -21.49 -8.58
CA LEU A 110 23.16 -22.13 -8.01
C LEU A 110 22.85 -23.30 -7.06
N LEU A 111 21.68 -23.30 -6.40
CA LEU A 111 21.23 -24.43 -5.58
C LEU A 111 20.76 -25.60 -6.44
N ARG A 112 20.06 -25.35 -7.56
CA ARG A 112 19.66 -26.41 -8.51
C ARG A 112 20.85 -27.15 -9.11
N TYR A 113 21.86 -26.42 -9.57
CA TYR A 113 23.06 -27.03 -10.17
C TYR A 113 23.79 -27.98 -9.19
N ASN A 114 23.87 -27.62 -7.91
CA ASN A 114 24.50 -28.46 -6.89
C ASN A 114 23.68 -29.71 -6.52
N VAL A 115 22.35 -29.66 -6.63
CA VAL A 115 21.47 -30.81 -6.38
C VAL A 115 21.53 -31.82 -7.53
N GLU A 116 21.52 -31.36 -8.79
CA GLU A 116 21.68 -32.25 -9.96
C GLU A 116 23.06 -32.91 -9.99
N LYS A 117 24.13 -32.14 -9.77
CA LYS A 117 25.51 -32.67 -9.76
C LYS A 117 25.76 -33.74 -8.68
N ASN A 118 24.99 -33.75 -7.60
CA ASN A 118 25.09 -34.77 -6.54
C ASN A 118 24.26 -36.03 -6.82
N LYS A 119 23.26 -35.96 -7.71
CA LYS A 119 22.53 -37.15 -8.15
C LYS A 119 23.35 -37.99 -9.13
N ASP A 120 24.17 -37.37 -9.95
CA ASP A 120 25.05 -38.08 -10.90
C ASP A 120 26.28 -38.75 -10.25
N LYS A 121 26.46 -38.56 -8.94
CA LYS A 121 27.57 -39.14 -8.16
C LYS A 121 27.16 -40.32 -7.27
N LYS A 122 25.89 -40.73 -7.30
CA LYS A 122 25.39 -41.95 -6.65
C LYS A 122 25.08 -43.01 -7.68
#